data_AF-A0A6J5X813-F1
#
_entry.id   AF-A0A6J5X813-F1
#
_cell.length_a   1.000
_cell.length_b   1.000
_cell.length_c   1.000
_cell.angle_alpha   90.00
_cell.angle_beta   90.00
_cell.angle_gamma   90.00
#
_symmetry.space_group_name_H-M   'P 1'
#
loop_
_entity.id
_entity.type
_entity.pdbx_description
1 polymer ?
#
loop_
_entity_poly.entity_id
_entity_poly.type
_entity_poly.pdbx_seq_one_letter_code
_entity_poly.pdbx_strand_id
1 'polypeptide(L)'
;MSMIHAADIIFHLHEIYREGTRNRRYSAVCELLKIKMVKEPPIHQDGLKMIGLIEQLQSLNSPLDHNLAIDIFLAFLSDSLS
;
A
#
# COMPACT_ATOMS: atom_id res chain seq x y z
N MET A 1 -10.42 42.40 3.84
CA MET A 1 -9.00 42.15 4.11
C MET A 1 -8.91 40.82 4.86
N SER A 2 -8.02 39.94 4.40
CA SER A 2 -7.95 38.50 4.63
C SER A 2 -8.01 38.03 6.09
N MET A 3 -8.97 37.16 6.39
CA MET A 3 -8.90 36.18 7.48
C MET A 3 -8.93 34.79 6.84
N ILE A 4 -7.88 34.43 6.11
CA ILE A 4 -7.61 33.02 5.81
C ILE A 4 -7.31 32.40 7.18
N HIS A 5 -8.30 31.73 7.75
CA HIS A 5 -8.19 31.21 9.09
C HIS A 5 -7.11 30.12 9.11
N ALA A 6 -6.31 30.05 10.17
CA ALA A 6 -5.34 28.96 10.34
C ALA A 6 -6.00 27.57 10.18
N ALA A 7 -7.30 27.45 10.50
CA ALA A 7 -8.12 26.27 10.26
C ALA A 7 -8.19 25.88 8.77
N ASP A 8 -8.33 26.83 7.84
CA ASP A 8 -8.40 26.56 6.40
C ASP A 8 -7.05 26.08 5.87
N ILE A 9 -5.96 26.65 6.37
CA ILE A 9 -4.59 26.21 6.05
C ILE A 9 -4.34 24.79 6.57
N ILE A 10 -4.73 24.50 7.81
CA ILE A 10 -4.62 23.16 8.41
C ILE A 10 -5.49 22.16 7.65
N PHE A 11 -6.70 22.55 7.25
CA PHE A 11 -7.60 21.71 6.45
C PHE A 11 -7.01 21.38 5.09
N HIS A 12 -6.48 22.37 4.37
CA HIS A 12 -5.83 22.13 3.07
C HIS A 12 -4.56 21.29 3.20
N LEU A 13 -3.74 21.52 4.23
CA LEU A 13 -2.59 20.66 4.51
C LEU A 13 -3.05 19.23 4.78
N HIS A 14 -4.08 19.05 5.61
CA HIS A 14 -4.67 17.74 5.88
C HIS A 14 -5.14 17.07 4.60
N GLU A 15 -5.88 17.76 3.72
CA GLU A 15 -6.35 17.18 2.47
C GLU A 15 -5.20 16.84 1.51
N ILE A 16 -4.17 17.69 1.37
CA ILE A 16 -2.98 17.38 0.55
C ILE A 16 -2.24 16.15 1.09
N TYR A 17 -1.97 16.10 2.39
CA TYR A 17 -1.29 14.95 3.01
C TYR A 17 -2.18 13.70 3.03
N ARG A 18 -3.49 13.85 3.16
CA ARG A 18 -4.47 12.75 3.12
C ARG A 18 -4.63 12.19 1.73
N GLU A 19 -4.75 13.02 0.70
CA GLU A 19 -4.80 12.61 -0.70
C GLU A 19 -3.48 11.99 -1.14
N GLY A 20 -2.34 12.59 -0.79
CA GLY A 20 -1.03 12.01 -1.04
C GLY A 20 -0.86 10.63 -0.40
N THR A 21 -1.28 10.48 0.85
CA THR A 21 -1.23 9.19 1.57
C THR A 21 -2.25 8.20 1.01
N ARG A 22 -3.46 8.64 0.65
CA ARG A 22 -4.51 7.79 0.06
C ARG A 22 -4.11 7.27 -1.31
N ASN A 23 -3.57 8.12 -2.18
CA ASN A 23 -3.14 7.72 -3.53
C ASN A 23 -1.98 6.73 -3.45
N ARG A 24 -1.01 6.96 -2.54
CA ARG A 24 0.09 6.01 -2.30
C ARG A 24 -0.41 4.66 -1.77
N ARG A 25 -1.35 4.67 -0.80
CA ARG A 25 -1.98 3.43 -0.31
C ARG A 25 -2.74 2.70 -1.40
N TYR A 26 -3.55 3.42 -2.18
CA TYR A 26 -4.29 2.85 -3.30
C TYR A 26 -3.34 2.22 -4.32
N SER A 27 -2.27 2.91 -4.70
CA SER A 27 -1.26 2.38 -5.62
C SER A 27 -0.59 1.12 -5.08
N ALA A 28 -0.20 1.11 -3.80
CA ALA A 28 0.42 -0.06 -3.16
C ALA A 28 -0.53 -1.26 -3.13
N VAL A 29 -1.82 -1.05 -2.81
CA VAL A 29 -2.85 -2.10 -2.87
C VAL A 29 -3.05 -2.61 -4.31
N CYS A 30 -3.11 -1.72 -5.30
CA CYS A 30 -3.21 -2.12 -6.70
C CYS A 30 -2.00 -2.94 -7.16
N GLU A 31 -0.79 -2.60 -6.72
CA GLU A 31 0.40 -3.39 -7.03
C GLU A 31 0.40 -4.76 -6.35
N LEU A 32 -0.01 -4.85 -5.09
CA LEU A 32 -0.19 -6.14 -4.40
C LEU A 32 -1.14 -7.06 -5.17
N LEU A 33 -2.28 -6.52 -5.62
CA LEU A 33 -3.25 -7.29 -6.41
C LEU A 33 -2.73 -7.67 -7.80
N LYS A 34 -1.86 -6.86 -8.41
CA LYS A 34 -1.27 -7.14 -9.72
C LYS A 34 -0.17 -8.20 -9.68
N ILE A 35 0.58 -8.29 -8.58
CA ILE A 35 1.60 -9.34 -8.39
C ILE A 35 0.96 -10.73 -8.51
N LYS A 36 -0.30 -10.89 -8.09
CA LYS A 36 -1.11 -12.11 -8.28
C LYS A 36 -1.44 -12.44 -9.75
N MET A 37 -1.34 -11.48 -10.68
CA MET A 37 -1.82 -11.64 -12.06
C MET A 37 -0.72 -12.00 -13.07
N VAL A 38 0.56 -12.00 -12.69
CA VAL A 38 1.67 -12.30 -13.60
C VAL A 38 2.06 -13.77 -13.42
N LYS A 39 1.77 -14.59 -14.44
CA LYS A 39 1.91 -16.05 -14.38
C LYS A 39 3.32 -16.57 -14.15
N GLU A 40 4.37 -15.83 -14.49
CA GLU A 40 5.77 -16.29 -14.31
C GLU A 40 6.72 -15.09 -14.20
N PRO A 41 7.15 -14.72 -12.99
CA PRO A 41 8.53 -14.26 -12.73
C PRO A 41 9.15 -14.96 -11.49
N PRO A 42 10.46 -14.78 -11.21
CA PRO A 42 11.14 -15.58 -10.18
C PRO A 42 10.59 -15.23 -8.79
N ILE A 43 10.02 -16.25 -8.14
CA ILE A 43 9.39 -16.25 -6.80
C ILE A 43 10.12 -15.36 -5.78
N HIS A 44 11.44 -15.27 -5.87
CA HIS A 44 12.28 -14.47 -4.99
C HIS A 44 12.13 -12.94 -5.18
N GLN A 45 12.05 -12.44 -6.41
CA GLN A 45 11.94 -10.99 -6.66
C GLN A 45 10.54 -10.46 -6.33
N ASP A 46 9.51 -11.25 -6.63
CA ASP A 46 8.13 -10.87 -6.34
C ASP A 46 7.80 -10.96 -4.85
N GLY A 47 8.36 -11.95 -4.14
CA GLY A 47 8.24 -12.04 -2.68
C GLY A 47 8.85 -10.84 -1.96
N LEU A 48 10.05 -10.39 -2.35
CA LEU A 48 10.66 -9.17 -1.81
C LEU A 48 9.84 -7.92 -2.13
N LYS A 49 9.26 -7.85 -3.34
CA LYS A 49 8.38 -6.74 -3.72
C LYS A 49 7.13 -6.70 -2.85
N MET A 50 6.52 -7.84 -2.55
CA MET A 50 5.37 -7.90 -1.64
C MET A 50 5.70 -7.45 -0.23
N ILE A 51 6.85 -7.88 0.31
CA ILE A 51 7.31 -7.42 1.63
C ILE A 51 7.44 -5.89 1.63
N GLY A 52 8.09 -5.32 0.62
CA GLY A 52 8.22 -3.86 0.49
C GLY A 52 6.88 -3.13 0.37
N LEU A 53 5.88 -3.70 -0.31
CA LEU A 53 4.54 -3.12 -0.40
C LEU A 53 3.79 -3.18 0.95
N ILE A 54 3.96 -4.25 1.73
CA ILE A 54 3.37 -4.38 3.07
C ILE A 54 4.00 -3.35 4.03
N GLU A 55 5.33 -3.23 4.02
CA GLU A 55 6.07 -2.20 4.79
C GLU A 55 5.65 -0.78 4.38
N GLN A 56 5.45 -0.54 3.08
CA GLN A 56 4.95 0.73 2.58
C GLN A 56 3.55 1.05 3.15
N LEU A 57 2.64 0.08 3.18
CA LEU A 57 1.29 0.27 3.75
C LEU A 57 1.34 0.57 5.25
N GLN A 58 2.23 -0.08 5.99
CA GLN A 58 2.48 0.23 7.40
C GLN A 58 2.98 1.66 7.59
N SER A 59 3.95 2.11 6.78
CA SER A 59 4.48 3.48 6.83
C SER A 59 3.42 4.56 6.51
N LEU A 60 2.38 4.18 5.76
CA LEU A 60 1.26 5.05 5.39
C LEU A 60 0.09 4.97 6.37
N ASN A 61 0.34 4.51 7.61
CA ASN A 61 -0.65 4.39 8.69
C ASN A 61 -1.84 3.47 8.32
N SER A 62 -1.57 2.45 7.50
CA SER A 62 -2.56 1.47 7.07
C SER A 62 -1.96 0.06 7.12
N PRO A 63 -1.45 -0.37 8.29
CA PRO A 63 -0.85 -1.69 8.43
C PRO A 63 -1.87 -2.77 8.09
N LEU A 64 -1.42 -3.83 7.42
CA LEU A 64 -2.17 -5.06 7.39
C LEU A 64 -2.10 -5.73 8.76
N ASP A 65 -3.18 -6.39 9.15
CA ASP A 65 -3.13 -7.33 10.25
C ASP A 65 -2.03 -8.39 9.99
N HIS A 66 -1.36 -8.83 11.05
CA HIS A 66 -0.23 -9.75 10.93
C HIS A 66 -0.63 -11.06 10.25
N ASN A 67 -1.77 -11.64 10.64
CA ASN A 67 -2.25 -12.88 10.05
C ASN A 67 -2.68 -12.64 8.59
N LEU A 68 -3.35 -11.51 8.33
CA LEU A 68 -3.73 -11.14 6.97
C LEU A 68 -2.53 -10.96 6.03
N ALA A 69 -1.42 -10.38 6.50
CA ALA A 69 -0.19 -10.26 5.74
C ALA A 69 0.42 -11.63 5.40
N ILE A 70 0.40 -12.57 6.36
CA ILE A 70 0.83 -13.96 6.16
C ILE A 70 -0.08 -14.66 5.14
N ASP A 71 -1.40 -14.55 5.28
CA ASP A 71 -2.37 -15.16 4.38
C ASP A 71 -2.20 -14.68 2.94
N ILE A 72 -1.97 -13.38 2.75
CA ILE A 72 -1.70 -12.79 1.42
C ILE A 72 -0.39 -13.32 0.83
N PHE A 73 0.65 -13.45 1.65
CA PHE A 73 1.94 -13.99 1.22
C PHE A 73 1.84 -15.49 0.84
N LEU A 74 1.12 -16.29 1.63
CA LEU A 74 0.87 -17.70 1.35
C LEU A 74 0.00 -17.90 0.10
N ALA A 75 -1.01 -17.06 -0.11
CA ALA A 75 -1.84 -17.09 -1.31
C ALA A 75 -0.99 -16.83 -2.58
N PHE A 76 -0.04 -15.90 -2.50
CA PHE A 76 0.90 -15.64 -3.59
C PHE A 76 1.83 -16.83 -3.88
N LEU A 77 2.43 -17.42 -2.84
CA LEU A 77 3.31 -18.57 -3.01
C LEU A 77 2.57 -19.77 -3.62
N SER A 78 1.33 -20.01 -3.18
CA SER A 78 0.49 -21.10 -3.68
C SER A 78 0.21 -20.97 -5.18
N ASP A 79 -0.04 -19.75 -5.66
CA ASP A 79 -0.24 -19.48 -7.10
C ASP A 79 1.04 -19.69 -7.92
N SER A 80 2.22 -19.45 -7.34
CA SER A 80 3.53 -19.63 -8.01
C SER A 80 4.03 -21.07 -8.07
N LEU A 81 3.44 -21.96 -7.28
CA LEU A 81 3.81 -23.39 -7.17
C LEU A 81 2.87 -24.31 -7.96
N SER A 82 1.80 -23.75 -8.55
CA SER A 82 0.77 -24.48 -9.31
C SER A 82 0.97 -24.39 -10.81
#